data_AF-A0A2U2B342-F1
#
_entry.id   AF-A0A2U2B342-F1
#
_cell.length_a   1.000
_cell.length_b   1.000
_cell.length_c   1.000
_cell.angle_alpha   90.00
_cell.angle_beta   90.00
_cell.angle_gamma   90.00
#
_symmetry.space_group_name_H-M   'P 1'
#
loop_
_entity.id
_entity.type
_entity.pdbx_description
1 polymer ?
#
loop_
_entity_poly.entity_id
_entity_poly.type
_entity_poly.pdbx_seq_one_letter_code
_entity_poly.pdbx_strand_id
1 'polypeptide(L)'
;MIMVGKTSNADLKSIIEQFLPSLIHKRGLTGHQLKVLSALSACRTSKLGGSALACGDCGSVHYVLHSCRNRHCPRCQGIDKELWIEDRKQELLPVKYYHVVFTVPHDLLELFRFNRKVMYNLLFEKSWETISVFAQDPKLLGAKPGAIAVLHTWDQQLGFHPHVHMIVPAGGIDKQGKWKSTKQDGNFLFDVKQLSNVFSARFVSKLRRLKREGKIKKHVPRDLIKEPWVVYAKQAFGSPESVIEYLGRYSHRVAISNHRILKGTSTHVTFSWLNRKAGYRKETITLTGVEFLERYLEHIVPPHFRRIRYLGFLSNRNKREAIEKIREQLLAAHVTRPGLSRSEVLALRFGKRSVLQCRECGGELLLLESFPKERAPPENRCA
;
A
#
# COMPACT_ATOMS: atom_id res chain seq x y z
N MET A 1 -34.43 4.06 30.22
CA MET A 1 -34.05 2.65 30.51
C MET A 1 -34.48 1.84 29.30
N ILE A 2 -33.66 1.11 28.55
CA ILE A 2 -32.48 0.32 28.88
C ILE A 2 -31.43 0.61 27.80
N MET A 3 -30.27 1.15 28.20
CA MET A 3 -29.08 1.17 27.36
C MET A 3 -28.54 -0.26 27.29
N VAL A 4 -28.98 -1.02 26.28
CA VAL A 4 -28.28 -2.26 25.92
C VAL A 4 -27.02 -1.82 25.18
N GLY A 5 -25.91 -1.79 25.93
CA GLY A 5 -24.57 -1.51 25.41
C GLY A 5 -24.21 -2.48 24.29
N LYS A 6 -24.40 -2.06 23.04
CA LYS A 6 -23.64 -2.60 21.91
C LYS A 6 -22.19 -2.31 22.23
N THR A 7 -21.38 -3.34 22.43
CA THR A 7 -19.93 -3.26 22.34
C THR A 7 -19.60 -2.51 21.05
N SER A 8 -19.24 -1.23 21.15
CA SER A 8 -18.87 -0.44 19.98
C SER A 8 -17.61 -1.11 19.42
N ASN A 9 -17.72 -1.75 18.25
CA ASN A 9 -16.55 -2.27 17.55
C ASN A 9 -15.57 -1.11 17.37
N ALA A 10 -14.51 -1.10 18.18
CA ALA A 10 -13.52 -0.05 18.16
C ALA A 10 -12.88 -0.01 16.78
N ASP A 11 -12.72 1.19 16.22
CA ASP A 11 -12.07 1.34 14.94
C ASP A 11 -11.16 2.56 14.90
N LEU A 12 -10.43 2.71 13.80
CA LEU A 12 -9.43 3.76 13.72
C LEU A 12 -10.06 5.16 13.87
N LYS A 13 -11.30 5.37 13.39
CA LYS A 13 -11.98 6.66 13.55
C LYS A 13 -12.23 6.93 15.03
N SER A 14 -12.87 6.00 15.73
CA SER A 14 -13.23 6.20 17.15
C SER A 14 -11.98 6.39 18.01
N ILE A 15 -10.89 5.67 17.71
CA ILE A 15 -9.60 5.82 18.40
C ILE A 15 -8.98 7.20 18.15
N ILE A 16 -9.00 7.70 16.90
CA ILE A 16 -8.49 9.05 16.61
C ILE A 16 -9.32 10.08 17.38
N GLU A 17 -10.65 10.02 17.29
CA GLU A 17 -11.54 10.98 17.99
C GLU A 17 -11.29 11.01 19.49
N GLN A 18 -11.07 9.85 20.10
CA GLN A 18 -10.87 9.71 21.52
C GLN A 18 -9.48 10.18 22.00
N PHE A 19 -8.41 9.83 21.28
CA PHE A 19 -7.03 10.02 21.79
C PHE A 19 -6.27 11.17 21.12
N LEU A 20 -6.81 11.79 20.06
CA LEU A 20 -6.16 12.92 19.40
C LEU A 20 -5.93 14.13 20.33
N PRO A 21 -6.87 14.55 21.21
CA PRO A 21 -6.63 15.67 22.12
C PRO A 21 -5.42 15.43 23.04
N SER A 22 -5.35 14.25 23.66
CA SER A 22 -4.23 13.86 24.53
C SER A 22 -2.90 13.76 23.77
N LEU A 23 -2.93 13.29 22.52
CA LEU A 23 -1.74 13.22 21.67
C LEU A 23 -1.20 14.62 21.32
N ILE A 24 -2.08 15.57 20.98
CA ILE A 24 -1.70 16.96 20.69
C ILE A 24 -1.08 17.61 21.93
N HIS A 25 -1.64 17.37 23.12
CA HIS A 25 -1.08 17.87 24.37
C HIS A 25 0.31 17.26 24.67
N LYS A 26 0.49 15.95 24.41
CA LYS A 26 1.77 15.26 24.63
C LYS A 26 2.86 15.73 23.66
N ARG A 27 2.51 16.00 22.39
CA ARG A 27 3.49 16.38 21.37
C ARG A 27 2.88 17.18 20.22
N GLY A 28 3.72 18.02 19.61
CA GLY A 28 3.41 18.67 18.34
C GLY A 28 3.19 17.65 17.21
N LEU A 29 2.20 17.93 16.37
CA LEU A 29 1.91 17.24 15.13
C LEU A 29 2.17 18.17 13.94
N THR A 30 2.68 17.61 12.84
CA THR A 30 2.81 18.39 11.61
C THR A 30 1.43 18.70 11.03
N GLY A 31 1.28 19.82 10.31
CA GLY A 31 0.02 20.15 9.64
C GLY A 31 -0.49 19.07 8.69
N HIS A 32 0.43 18.31 8.05
CA HIS A 32 0.05 17.15 7.23
C HIS A 32 -0.55 16.02 8.06
N GLN A 33 0.06 15.67 9.20
CA GLN A 33 -0.49 14.65 10.09
C GLN A 33 -1.88 15.04 10.61
N LEU A 34 -2.06 16.29 11.02
CA LEU A 34 -3.37 16.80 11.45
C LEU A 34 -4.42 16.71 10.33
N LYS A 35 -4.08 17.13 9.10
CA LYS A 35 -4.96 17.00 7.94
C LYS A 35 -5.36 15.55 7.67
N VAL A 36 -4.43 14.60 7.81
CA VAL A 36 -4.71 13.17 7.63
C VAL A 36 -5.64 12.66 8.74
N LEU A 37 -5.33 12.91 10.02
CA LEU A 37 -6.15 12.44 11.14
C LEU A 37 -7.56 13.04 11.08
N SER A 38 -7.69 14.34 10.79
CA SER A 38 -8.98 15.01 10.60
C SER A 38 -9.79 14.38 9.46
N ALA A 39 -9.16 14.10 8.31
CA ALA A 39 -9.83 13.42 7.20
C ALA A 39 -10.30 12.01 7.59
N LEU A 40 -9.51 11.27 8.37
CA LEU A 40 -9.87 9.94 8.84
C LEU A 40 -11.04 9.97 9.83
N SER A 41 -11.06 10.94 10.76
CA SER A 41 -12.18 11.13 11.69
C SER A 41 -13.47 11.53 10.97
N ALA A 42 -13.40 12.41 9.97
CA ALA A 42 -14.57 12.85 9.20
C ALA A 42 -15.11 11.77 8.23
N CYS A 43 -14.37 10.69 7.98
CA CYS A 43 -14.71 9.69 6.98
C CYS A 43 -16.04 8.98 7.27
N ARG A 44 -16.95 8.96 6.28
CA ARG A 44 -18.30 8.37 6.39
C ARG A 44 -19.11 9.01 7.53
N THR A 45 -19.10 10.34 7.57
CA THR A 45 -19.94 11.17 8.45
C THR A 45 -20.65 12.22 7.62
N SER A 46 -21.72 12.83 8.14
CA SER A 46 -22.41 13.94 7.49
C SER A 46 -21.49 15.13 7.16
N LYS A 47 -20.38 15.31 7.90
CA LYS A 47 -19.36 16.34 7.61
C LYS A 47 -18.73 16.26 6.22
N LEU A 48 -18.87 15.14 5.51
CA LEU A 48 -18.37 14.99 4.15
C LEU A 48 -19.48 14.95 3.10
N GLY A 49 -20.74 15.14 3.50
CA GLY A 49 -21.89 14.92 2.65
C GLY A 49 -22.25 13.43 2.52
N GLY A 50 -23.18 13.16 1.63
CA GLY A 50 -23.72 11.83 1.41
C GLY A 50 -24.73 11.82 0.27
N SER A 51 -25.29 10.64 0.02
CA SER A 51 -26.27 10.43 -1.04
C SER A 51 -27.42 9.59 -0.51
N ALA A 52 -28.64 9.99 -0.86
CA ALA A 52 -29.85 9.22 -0.65
C ALA A 52 -30.13 8.42 -1.93
N LEU A 53 -30.32 7.12 -1.78
CA LEU A 53 -30.62 6.20 -2.87
C LEU A 53 -31.99 5.58 -2.61
N ALA A 54 -32.90 5.63 -3.58
CA ALA A 54 -34.22 5.02 -3.46
C ALA A 54 -34.30 3.73 -4.28
N CYS A 55 -34.93 2.70 -3.73
CA CYS A 55 -35.24 1.49 -4.49
C CYS A 55 -36.50 1.71 -5.34
N GLY A 56 -36.40 1.45 -6.63
CA GLY A 56 -37.56 1.52 -7.54
C GLY A 56 -38.64 0.47 -7.25
N ASP A 57 -38.25 -0.68 -6.70
CA ASP A 57 -39.18 -1.82 -6.51
C ASP A 57 -39.97 -1.74 -5.21
N CYS A 58 -39.32 -1.37 -4.09
CA CYS A 58 -39.95 -1.38 -2.76
C CYS A 58 -40.00 -0.01 -2.08
N GLY A 59 -39.50 1.05 -2.73
CA GLY A 59 -39.49 2.40 -2.19
C GLY A 59 -38.53 2.65 -1.02
N SER A 60 -37.77 1.64 -0.57
CA SER A 60 -36.82 1.79 0.54
C SER A 60 -35.72 2.80 0.21
N VAL A 61 -35.37 3.66 1.18
CA VAL A 61 -34.32 4.67 1.02
C VAL A 61 -33.06 4.27 1.79
N HIS A 62 -31.92 4.27 1.10
CA HIS A 62 -30.61 3.95 1.62
C HIS A 62 -29.70 5.19 1.60
N TYR A 63 -29.10 5.49 2.75
CA TYR A 63 -28.17 6.60 2.86
C TYR A 63 -26.71 6.13 2.79
N VAL A 64 -25.91 6.78 1.95
CA VAL A 64 -24.47 6.50 1.80
C VAL A 64 -23.68 7.77 2.08
N LEU A 65 -23.02 7.81 3.24
CA LEU A 65 -22.15 8.94 3.61
C LEU A 65 -20.85 8.91 2.80
N HIS A 66 -20.35 10.07 2.38
CA HIS A 66 -19.18 10.16 1.51
C HIS A 66 -17.88 9.80 2.25
N SER A 67 -16.90 9.30 1.49
CA SER A 67 -15.61 8.86 2.01
C SER A 67 -14.60 10.00 2.00
N CYS A 68 -13.61 9.98 2.91
CA CYS A 68 -12.59 11.03 2.94
C CYS A 68 -11.54 10.90 1.82
N ARG A 69 -11.56 9.77 1.08
CA ARG A 69 -10.63 9.43 -0.01
C ARG A 69 -9.14 9.49 0.36
N ASN A 70 -8.82 9.61 1.66
CA ASN A 70 -7.44 9.65 2.11
C ASN A 70 -6.82 8.24 2.00
N ARG A 71 -5.65 8.16 1.37
CA ARG A 71 -4.88 6.92 1.16
C ARG A 71 -4.43 6.20 2.43
N HIS A 72 -4.54 6.83 3.60
CA HIS A 72 -4.25 6.24 4.91
C HIS A 72 -5.51 5.69 5.60
N CYS A 73 -6.70 5.94 5.05
CA CYS A 73 -7.96 5.52 5.65
C CYS A 73 -8.26 4.03 5.36
N PRO A 74 -8.43 3.17 6.40
CA PRO A 74 -8.77 1.76 6.22
C PRO A 74 -10.15 1.52 5.59
N ARG A 75 -11.04 2.52 5.63
CA ARG A 75 -12.41 2.43 5.07
C ARG A 75 -12.49 2.80 3.59
N CYS A 76 -11.54 3.58 3.06
CA CYS A 76 -11.64 4.15 1.70
C CYS A 76 -10.96 3.30 0.63
N GLN A 77 -9.85 2.64 0.98
CA GLN A 77 -8.93 2.08 -0.01
C GLN A 77 -9.40 0.75 -0.64
N GLY A 78 -10.51 0.18 -0.17
CA GLY A 78 -11.00 -1.12 -0.63
C GLY A 78 -11.30 -1.16 -2.14
N ILE A 79 -12.09 -0.22 -2.65
CA ILE A 79 -12.49 -0.20 -4.07
C ILE A 79 -11.29 0.16 -4.96
N ASP A 80 -10.49 1.15 -4.56
CA ASP A 80 -9.32 1.59 -5.34
C ASP A 80 -8.29 0.46 -5.48
N LYS A 81 -8.15 -0.37 -4.43
CA LYS A 81 -7.35 -1.59 -4.45
C LYS A 81 -7.86 -2.58 -5.49
N GLU A 82 -9.16 -2.84 -5.53
CA GLU A 82 -9.77 -3.80 -6.46
C GLU A 82 -9.69 -3.34 -7.91
N LEU A 83 -9.98 -2.06 -8.19
CA LEU A 83 -9.78 -1.47 -9.53
C LEU A 83 -8.33 -1.63 -9.97
N TRP A 84 -7.40 -1.30 -9.08
CA TRP A 84 -5.99 -1.44 -9.36
C TRP A 84 -5.58 -2.91 -9.62
N ILE A 85 -6.17 -3.88 -8.90
CA ILE A 85 -5.93 -5.32 -9.14
C ILE A 85 -6.40 -5.70 -10.54
N GLU A 86 -7.62 -5.31 -10.92
CA GLU A 86 -8.20 -5.67 -12.22
C GLU A 86 -7.41 -5.05 -13.38
N ASP A 87 -6.98 -3.79 -13.28
CA ASP A 87 -6.08 -3.17 -14.25
C ASP A 87 -4.76 -3.96 -14.40
N ARG A 88 -4.18 -4.43 -13.29
CA ARG A 88 -2.91 -5.17 -13.32
C ARG A 88 -3.09 -6.58 -13.86
N LYS A 89 -4.25 -7.23 -13.66
CA LYS A 89 -4.56 -8.54 -14.26
C LYS A 89 -4.53 -8.46 -15.79
N GLN A 90 -5.00 -7.35 -16.36
CA GLN A 90 -4.94 -7.12 -17.81
C GLN A 90 -3.51 -6.90 -18.34
N GLU A 91 -2.53 -6.61 -17.46
CA GLU A 91 -1.13 -6.39 -17.81
C GLU A 91 -0.25 -7.63 -17.59
N LEU A 92 -0.83 -8.76 -17.18
CA LEU A 92 -0.10 -9.99 -16.90
C LEU A 92 0.43 -10.66 -18.18
N LEU A 93 1.65 -11.17 -18.06
CA LEU A 93 2.31 -12.01 -19.06
C LEU A 93 2.20 -13.47 -18.58
N PRO A 94 2.13 -14.46 -19.47
CA PRO A 94 2.09 -15.87 -19.10
C PRO A 94 3.48 -16.39 -18.70
N VAL A 95 4.07 -15.73 -17.70
CA VAL A 95 5.42 -16.01 -17.19
C VAL A 95 5.37 -16.16 -15.68
N LYS A 96 6.41 -16.76 -15.11
CA LYS A 96 6.57 -16.80 -13.66
C LYS A 96 6.85 -15.39 -13.14
N TYR A 97 6.41 -15.12 -11.91
CA TYR A 97 6.68 -13.86 -11.23
C TYR A 97 7.36 -14.13 -9.90
N TYR A 98 8.18 -13.18 -9.47
CA TYR A 98 8.85 -13.20 -8.18
C TYR A 98 8.38 -12.06 -7.30
N HIS A 99 8.11 -12.38 -6.05
CA HIS A 99 7.98 -11.42 -4.99
C HIS A 99 9.33 -11.19 -4.33
N VAL A 100 9.89 -10.00 -4.56
CA VAL A 100 11.15 -9.55 -3.98
C VAL A 100 10.87 -8.50 -2.91
N VAL A 101 11.50 -8.60 -1.73
CA VAL A 101 11.40 -7.61 -0.67
C VAL A 101 12.78 -7.11 -0.30
N PHE A 102 12.96 -5.81 -0.34
CA PHE A 102 14.15 -5.12 0.14
C PHE A 102 13.84 -4.48 1.49
N THR A 103 14.55 -4.90 2.54
CA THR A 103 14.47 -4.29 3.88
C THR A 103 15.78 -3.56 4.21
N VAL A 104 15.74 -2.69 5.21
CA VAL A 104 16.91 -1.97 5.72
C VAL A 104 17.18 -2.36 7.19
N PRO A 105 18.44 -2.33 7.65
CA PRO A 105 18.77 -2.55 9.06
C PRO A 105 18.08 -1.55 10.00
N HIS A 106 17.81 -1.99 11.24
CA HIS A 106 17.14 -1.16 12.24
C HIS A 106 17.93 0.10 12.63
N ASP A 107 19.25 0.07 12.53
CA ASP A 107 20.12 1.22 12.80
C ASP A 107 19.87 2.41 11.87
N LEU A 108 19.25 2.16 10.71
CA LEU A 108 18.88 3.22 9.78
C LEU A 108 17.52 3.86 10.10
N LEU A 109 16.74 3.32 11.04
CA LEU A 109 15.38 3.82 11.29
C LEU A 109 15.35 5.28 11.75
N GLU A 110 16.34 5.74 12.52
CA GLU A 110 16.46 7.17 12.87
C GLU A 110 16.63 8.01 11.59
N LEU A 111 17.56 7.64 10.70
CA LEU A 111 17.76 8.34 9.43
C LEU A 111 16.48 8.37 8.59
N PHE A 112 15.73 7.25 8.53
CA PHE A 112 14.45 7.20 7.82
C PHE A 112 13.40 8.12 8.46
N ARG A 113 13.30 8.19 9.79
CA ARG A 113 12.35 9.07 10.48
C ARG A 113 12.63 10.55 10.22
N PHE A 114 13.89 10.96 10.25
CA PHE A 114 14.29 12.37 10.07
C PHE A 114 14.41 12.80 8.61
N ASN A 115 14.52 11.85 7.66
CA ASN A 115 14.77 12.14 6.25
C ASN A 115 13.82 11.38 5.30
N ARG A 116 12.56 11.18 5.72
CA ARG A 116 11.55 10.30 5.07
C ARG A 116 11.56 10.34 3.55
N LYS A 117 11.38 11.52 2.93
CA LYS A 117 11.29 11.65 1.46
C LYS A 117 12.58 11.17 0.78
N VAL A 118 13.75 11.58 1.29
CA VAL A 118 15.06 11.21 0.73
C VAL A 118 15.31 9.71 0.92
N MET A 119 15.08 9.18 2.11
CA MET A 119 15.37 7.79 2.44
C MET A 119 14.43 6.80 1.74
N TYR A 120 13.14 7.12 1.62
CA TYR A 120 12.21 6.30 0.85
C TYR A 120 12.55 6.32 -0.65
N ASN A 121 12.96 7.47 -1.20
CA ASN A 121 13.43 7.55 -2.59
C ASN A 121 14.69 6.72 -2.80
N LEU A 122 15.65 6.81 -1.88
CA LEU A 122 16.88 6.03 -1.91
C LEU A 122 16.60 4.52 -1.87
N LEU A 123 15.66 4.09 -1.01
CA LEU A 123 15.23 2.70 -0.94
C LEU A 123 14.68 2.22 -2.28
N PHE A 124 13.75 2.95 -2.89
CA PHE A 124 13.27 2.59 -4.24
C PHE A 124 14.38 2.57 -5.29
N GLU A 125 15.22 3.59 -5.32
CA GLU A 125 16.32 3.73 -6.28
C GLU A 125 17.23 2.51 -6.21
N LYS A 126 17.69 2.15 -5.00
CA LYS A 126 18.67 1.09 -4.83
C LYS A 126 18.08 -0.30 -4.94
N SER A 127 16.83 -0.51 -4.53
CA SER A 127 16.13 -1.76 -4.82
C SER A 127 16.01 -2.00 -6.33
N TRP A 128 15.64 -0.97 -7.10
CA TRP A 128 15.48 -1.10 -8.55
C TRP A 128 16.82 -1.25 -9.28
N GLU A 129 17.82 -0.48 -8.87
CA GLU A 129 19.17 -0.54 -9.41
C GLU A 129 19.77 -1.93 -9.22
N THR A 130 19.63 -2.55 -8.04
CA THR A 130 20.10 -3.92 -7.80
C THR A 130 19.44 -4.91 -8.77
N ILE A 131 18.11 -4.90 -8.91
CA ILE A 131 17.42 -5.79 -9.87
C ILE A 131 17.90 -5.51 -11.31
N SER A 132 18.05 -4.25 -11.68
CA SER A 132 18.45 -3.84 -13.03
C SER A 132 19.85 -4.31 -13.38
N VAL A 133 20.81 -4.18 -12.46
CA VAL A 133 22.20 -4.60 -12.66
C VAL A 133 22.28 -6.11 -12.89
N PHE A 134 21.61 -6.91 -12.07
CA PHE A 134 21.60 -8.37 -12.24
C PHE A 134 20.90 -8.78 -13.52
N ALA A 135 19.78 -8.14 -13.86
CA ALA A 135 19.04 -8.44 -15.07
C ALA A 135 19.81 -8.08 -16.35
N GLN A 136 20.57 -6.99 -16.34
CA GLN A 136 21.31 -6.52 -17.51
C GLN A 136 22.64 -7.24 -17.71
N ASP A 137 23.16 -7.96 -16.71
CA ASP A 137 24.36 -8.78 -16.84
C ASP A 137 24.11 -9.93 -17.85
N PRO A 138 24.85 -9.99 -18.98
CA PRO A 138 24.71 -11.04 -19.98
C PRO A 138 24.93 -12.46 -19.44
N LYS A 139 25.72 -12.64 -18.38
CA LYS A 139 25.99 -13.94 -17.73
C LYS A 139 24.81 -14.43 -16.87
N LEU A 140 23.91 -13.51 -16.51
CA LEU A 140 22.71 -13.80 -15.75
C LEU A 140 21.49 -13.83 -16.66
N LEU A 141 21.00 -12.65 -17.04
CA LEU A 141 19.82 -12.51 -17.91
C LEU A 141 20.15 -11.74 -19.19
N GLY A 142 20.92 -10.65 -19.15
CA GLY A 142 21.26 -9.85 -20.33
C GLY A 142 20.07 -9.12 -20.96
N ALA A 143 19.05 -8.79 -20.17
CA ALA A 143 17.82 -8.18 -20.65
C ALA A 143 17.32 -7.08 -19.70
N LYS A 144 16.53 -6.14 -20.23
CA LYS A 144 15.87 -5.09 -19.47
C LYS A 144 14.70 -5.70 -18.68
N PRO A 145 14.73 -5.67 -17.33
CA PRO A 145 13.65 -6.23 -16.53
C PRO A 145 12.46 -5.27 -16.46
N GLY A 146 11.36 -5.74 -15.86
CA GLY A 146 10.20 -4.94 -15.48
C GLY A 146 9.87 -5.19 -14.01
N ALA A 147 9.31 -4.21 -13.31
CA ALA A 147 8.80 -4.45 -11.96
C ALA A 147 7.69 -3.48 -11.56
N ILE A 148 6.83 -3.93 -10.65
CA ILE A 148 5.95 -3.06 -9.87
C ILE A 148 6.48 -3.01 -8.45
N ALA A 149 6.84 -1.82 -7.96
CA ALA A 149 7.41 -1.61 -6.64
C ALA A 149 6.45 -0.87 -5.71
N VAL A 150 6.32 -1.32 -4.46
CA VAL A 150 5.40 -0.78 -3.45
C VAL A 150 6.13 -0.57 -2.12
N LEU A 151 6.14 0.66 -1.61
CA LEU A 151 6.73 1.00 -0.31
C LEU A 151 5.76 0.69 0.84
N HIS A 152 6.24 -0.05 1.83
CA HIS A 152 5.60 -0.25 3.13
C HIS A 152 6.47 0.34 4.23
N THR A 153 5.86 0.74 5.34
CA THR A 153 6.57 1.42 6.46
C THR A 153 6.23 0.84 7.82
N TRP A 154 5.52 -0.29 7.87
CA TRP A 154 5.02 -0.89 9.11
C TRP A 154 5.25 -2.39 9.12
N ASP A 155 5.42 -2.95 10.31
CA ASP A 155 5.21 -4.37 10.56
C ASP A 155 3.77 -4.63 11.05
N GLN A 156 3.46 -5.88 11.40
CA GLN A 156 2.12 -6.18 11.89
C GLN A 156 1.82 -5.52 13.24
N GLN A 157 2.80 -5.30 14.11
CA GLN A 157 2.62 -4.68 15.42
C GLN A 157 2.66 -3.14 15.37
N LEU A 158 2.57 -2.54 14.17
CA LEU A 158 2.72 -1.10 13.92
C LEU A 158 4.11 -0.54 14.28
N GLY A 159 5.13 -1.41 14.32
CA GLY A 159 6.52 -0.98 14.39
C GLY A 159 6.96 -0.33 13.08
N PHE A 160 7.81 0.70 13.16
CA PHE A 160 8.31 1.38 11.97
C PHE A 160 9.32 0.50 11.22
N HIS A 161 8.91 0.02 10.05
CA HIS A 161 9.67 -0.94 9.26
C HIS A 161 9.59 -0.58 7.77
N PRO A 162 10.42 0.36 7.26
CA PRO A 162 10.43 0.73 5.85
C PRO A 162 11.02 -0.38 4.98
N HIS A 163 10.26 -0.82 3.99
CA HIS A 163 10.66 -1.85 3.03
C HIS A 163 9.94 -1.68 1.69
N VAL A 164 10.52 -2.21 0.62
CA VAL A 164 9.92 -2.18 -0.72
C VAL A 164 9.63 -3.60 -1.17
N HIS A 165 8.35 -3.85 -1.47
CA HIS A 165 7.91 -5.03 -2.20
C HIS A 165 8.06 -4.77 -3.70
N MET A 166 8.58 -5.74 -4.44
CA MET A 166 8.61 -5.74 -5.90
C MET A 166 8.00 -7.02 -6.43
N ILE A 167 7.16 -6.89 -7.45
CA ILE A 167 6.76 -8.02 -8.29
C ILE A 167 7.54 -7.90 -9.59
N VAL A 168 8.34 -8.92 -9.87
CA VAL A 168 9.30 -8.97 -10.98
C VAL A 168 8.92 -10.15 -11.88
N PRO A 169 8.57 -9.95 -13.16
CA PRO A 169 8.47 -11.03 -14.13
C PRO A 169 9.81 -11.78 -14.22
N ALA A 170 9.77 -13.11 -14.37
CA ALA A 170 10.95 -13.96 -14.48
C ALA A 170 11.61 -13.86 -15.86
N GLY A 171 11.90 -12.63 -16.31
CA GLY A 171 12.49 -12.33 -17.60
C GLY A 171 12.52 -10.84 -17.92
N GLY A 172 12.97 -10.53 -19.12
CA GLY A 172 13.12 -9.17 -19.62
C GLY A 172 13.21 -9.09 -21.14
N ILE A 173 13.35 -7.86 -21.64
CA ILE A 173 13.49 -7.57 -23.08
C ILE A 173 14.97 -7.32 -23.39
N ASP A 174 15.56 -8.10 -24.29
CA ASP A 174 16.96 -7.91 -24.71
C ASP A 174 17.14 -6.67 -25.61
N LYS A 175 18.35 -6.47 -26.14
CA LYS A 175 18.66 -5.32 -27.00
C LYS A 175 17.95 -5.37 -28.36
N GLN A 176 17.55 -6.55 -28.81
CA GLN A 176 16.83 -6.79 -30.05
C GLN A 176 15.31 -6.69 -29.87
N GLY A 177 14.83 -6.40 -28.66
CA GLY A 177 13.41 -6.36 -28.36
C GLY A 177 12.80 -7.73 -28.10
N LYS A 178 13.61 -8.79 -27.97
CA LYS A 178 13.13 -10.15 -27.73
C LYS A 178 13.00 -10.46 -26.25
N TRP A 179 11.97 -11.22 -25.90
CA TRP A 179 11.77 -11.74 -24.56
C TRP A 179 12.83 -12.78 -24.23
N LYS A 180 13.41 -12.66 -23.03
CA LYS A 180 14.33 -13.63 -22.47
C LYS A 180 13.88 -13.99 -21.05
N SER A 181 13.63 -15.26 -20.83
CA SER A 181 13.33 -15.79 -19.50
C SER A 181 14.61 -15.87 -18.64
N THR A 182 14.45 -15.78 -17.32
CA THR A 182 15.57 -16.03 -16.39
C THR A 182 15.94 -17.52 -16.36
N LYS A 183 17.05 -17.86 -15.70
CA LYS A 183 17.58 -19.24 -15.66
C LYS A 183 16.53 -20.26 -15.19
N GLN A 184 16.73 -21.51 -15.63
CA GLN A 184 15.83 -22.64 -15.32
C GLN A 184 14.38 -22.36 -15.76
N ASP A 185 14.22 -21.77 -16.95
CA ASP A 185 12.91 -21.40 -17.49
C ASP A 185 12.06 -20.57 -16.50
N GLY A 186 12.69 -19.53 -15.94
CA GLY A 186 12.03 -18.67 -14.97
C GLY A 186 11.86 -19.26 -13.56
N ASN A 187 12.38 -20.46 -13.25
CA ASN A 187 12.37 -21.03 -11.89
C ASN A 187 13.46 -20.48 -10.98
N PHE A 188 14.37 -19.69 -11.52
CA PHE A 188 15.35 -18.95 -10.74
C PHE A 188 15.43 -17.51 -11.21
N LEU A 189 15.21 -16.56 -10.29
CA LEU A 189 15.42 -15.14 -10.55
C LEU A 189 16.91 -14.80 -10.44
N PHE A 190 17.40 -14.55 -9.22
CA PHE A 190 18.80 -14.27 -8.90
C PHE A 190 19.12 -14.77 -7.49
N ASP A 191 20.42 -14.91 -7.19
CA ASP A 191 20.88 -15.32 -5.86
C ASP A 191 20.62 -14.22 -4.81
N VAL A 192 19.91 -14.57 -3.75
CA VAL A 192 19.48 -13.60 -2.71
C VAL A 192 20.63 -13.06 -1.87
N LYS A 193 21.72 -13.82 -1.67
CA LYS A 193 22.89 -13.35 -0.93
C LYS A 193 23.63 -12.31 -1.76
N GLN A 194 23.81 -12.56 -3.05
CA GLN A 194 24.41 -11.61 -3.97
C GLN A 194 23.56 -10.35 -4.12
N LEU A 195 22.22 -10.48 -4.26
CA LEU A 195 21.32 -9.31 -4.28
C LEU A 195 21.47 -8.47 -3.00
N SER A 196 21.53 -9.13 -1.84
CA SER A 196 21.69 -8.47 -0.54
C SER A 196 23.01 -7.70 -0.44
N ASN A 197 24.11 -8.31 -0.86
CA ASN A 197 25.45 -7.69 -0.84
C ASN A 197 25.55 -6.49 -1.78
N VAL A 198 25.01 -6.60 -3.01
CA VAL A 198 25.04 -5.48 -3.96
C VAL A 198 24.12 -4.35 -3.52
N PHE A 199 22.93 -4.69 -3.00
CA PHE A 199 22.00 -3.71 -2.47
C PHE A 199 22.61 -2.93 -1.30
N SER A 200 23.19 -3.62 -0.31
CA SER A 200 23.80 -2.98 0.86
C SER A 200 24.95 -2.04 0.45
N ALA A 201 25.87 -2.51 -0.40
CA ALA A 201 27.01 -1.72 -0.86
C ALA A 201 26.57 -0.45 -1.60
N ARG A 202 25.63 -0.58 -2.57
CA ARG A 202 25.13 0.56 -3.35
C ARG A 202 24.31 1.54 -2.49
N PHE A 203 23.53 1.03 -1.55
CA PHE A 203 22.76 1.85 -0.62
C PHE A 203 23.68 2.66 0.29
N VAL A 204 24.62 2.00 0.97
CA VAL A 204 25.57 2.63 1.91
C VAL A 204 26.43 3.67 1.18
N SER A 205 26.91 3.36 -0.03
CA SER A 205 27.68 4.31 -0.84
C SER A 205 26.90 5.60 -1.13
N LYS A 206 25.67 5.48 -1.61
CA LYS A 206 24.81 6.65 -1.89
C LYS A 206 24.39 7.37 -0.61
N LEU A 207 24.12 6.66 0.48
CA LEU A 207 23.79 7.23 1.78
C LEU A 207 24.92 8.11 2.31
N ARG A 208 26.16 7.62 2.29
CA ARG A 208 27.36 8.38 2.69
C ARG A 208 27.55 9.62 1.82
N ARG A 209 27.32 9.52 0.50
CA ARG A 209 27.33 10.68 -0.40
C ARG A 209 26.27 11.72 -0.01
N LEU A 210 25.02 11.31 0.22
CA LEU A 210 23.96 12.21 0.66
C LEU A 210 24.28 12.91 1.99
N LYS A 211 25.00 12.22 2.89
CA LYS A 211 25.49 12.84 4.14
C LYS A 211 26.54 13.91 3.89
N ARG A 212 27.55 13.64 3.06
CA ARG A 212 28.58 14.62 2.69
C ARG A 212 28.00 15.84 1.98
N GLU A 213 26.97 15.64 1.16
CA GLU A 213 26.24 16.71 0.47
C GLU A 213 25.27 17.50 1.39
N GLY A 214 25.20 17.20 2.69
CA GLY A 214 24.29 17.87 3.63
C GLY A 214 22.80 17.58 3.40
N LYS A 215 22.45 16.63 2.52
CA LYS A 215 21.06 16.30 2.14
C LYS A 215 20.31 15.47 3.17
N ILE A 216 21.02 14.90 4.14
CA ILE A 216 20.42 14.12 5.24
C ILE A 216 20.92 14.60 6.60
N LYS A 217 19.97 14.70 7.52
CA LYS A 217 20.17 14.99 8.95
C LYS A 217 20.47 13.70 9.71
N LYS A 218 21.00 13.83 10.93
CA LYS A 218 21.41 12.74 11.85
C LYS A 218 22.68 11.99 11.42
N HIS A 219 23.18 11.18 12.34
CA HIS A 219 24.42 10.41 12.19
C HIS A 219 24.21 9.24 11.22
N VAL A 220 25.23 8.94 10.41
CA VAL A 220 25.25 7.73 9.57
C VAL A 220 26.23 6.75 10.20
N PRO A 221 25.78 5.57 10.66
CA PRO A 221 26.65 4.60 11.29
C PRO A 221 27.83 4.22 10.36
N ARG A 222 29.01 4.01 10.94
CA ARG A 222 30.21 3.68 10.15
C ARG A 222 30.13 2.27 9.57
N ASP A 223 29.69 1.30 10.38
CA ASP A 223 29.77 -0.14 10.12
C ASP A 223 28.49 -0.76 9.53
N LEU A 224 27.79 -0.01 8.66
CA LEU A 224 26.52 -0.46 8.07
C LEU A 224 26.59 -1.74 7.23
N ILE A 225 27.77 -2.14 6.78
CA ILE A 225 27.94 -3.34 5.93
C ILE A 225 28.10 -4.61 6.78
N LYS A 226 28.47 -4.49 8.07
CA LYS A 226 28.58 -5.65 8.98
C LYS A 226 27.21 -6.23 9.34
N GLU A 227 26.19 -5.38 9.40
CA GLU A 227 24.82 -5.78 9.66
C GLU A 227 24.20 -6.57 8.49
N PRO A 228 23.33 -7.55 8.76
CA PRO A 228 22.66 -8.30 7.71
C PRO A 228 21.62 -7.43 6.99
N TRP A 229 21.91 -7.07 5.74
CA TRP A 229 20.92 -6.53 4.82
C TRP A 229 20.16 -7.70 4.20
N VAL A 230 18.83 -7.70 4.31
CA VAL A 230 18.03 -8.83 3.85
C VAL A 230 17.27 -8.46 2.59
N VAL A 231 17.62 -9.12 1.50
CA VAL A 231 16.76 -9.21 0.32
C VAL A 231 16.11 -10.58 0.32
N TYR A 232 14.80 -10.59 0.31
CA TYR A 232 14.00 -11.80 0.14
C TYR A 232 13.57 -11.89 -1.32
N ALA A 233 13.71 -13.04 -1.96
CA ALA A 233 13.12 -13.30 -3.27
C ALA A 233 12.45 -14.66 -3.25
N LYS A 234 11.18 -14.72 -3.62
CA LYS A 234 10.43 -15.97 -3.72
C LYS A 234 9.54 -15.95 -4.94
N GLN A 235 9.49 -17.06 -5.65
CA GLN A 235 8.53 -17.23 -6.73
C GLN A 235 7.12 -17.09 -6.17
N ALA A 236 6.32 -16.22 -6.78
CA ALA A 236 4.96 -16.02 -6.38
C ALA A 236 4.15 -17.30 -6.66
N PHE A 237 3.34 -17.71 -5.69
CA PHE A 237 2.58 -18.95 -5.76
C PHE A 237 1.33 -18.80 -6.62
N GLY A 238 0.89 -19.91 -7.20
CA GLY A 238 -0.36 -20.00 -7.95
C GLY A 238 -0.24 -19.42 -9.36
N SER A 239 -1.39 -19.04 -9.92
CA SER A 239 -1.46 -18.43 -11.25
C SER A 239 -0.93 -16.97 -11.24
N PRO A 240 -0.56 -16.39 -12.39
CA PRO A 240 -0.22 -14.97 -12.51
C PRO A 240 -1.25 -14.03 -11.85
N GLU A 241 -2.54 -14.35 -11.92
CA GLU A 241 -3.62 -13.59 -11.28
C GLU A 241 -3.52 -13.64 -9.76
N SER A 242 -3.16 -14.80 -9.20
CA SER A 242 -2.93 -15.00 -7.77
C SER A 242 -1.79 -14.09 -7.27
N VAL A 243 -0.79 -13.82 -8.12
CA VAL A 243 0.32 -12.90 -7.82
C VAL A 243 -0.17 -11.46 -7.69
N ILE A 244 -1.06 -11.03 -8.58
CA ILE A 244 -1.63 -9.67 -8.53
C ILE A 244 -2.60 -9.52 -7.36
N GLU A 245 -3.41 -10.53 -7.06
CA GLU A 245 -4.27 -10.51 -5.87
C GLU A 245 -3.43 -10.44 -4.60
N TYR A 246 -2.33 -11.19 -4.56
CA TYR A 246 -1.33 -11.07 -3.51
C TYR A 246 -0.75 -9.66 -3.45
N LEU A 247 -0.35 -9.06 -4.57
CA LEU A 247 0.19 -7.68 -4.61
C LEU A 247 -0.85 -6.62 -4.23
N GLY A 248 -2.12 -6.83 -4.56
CA GLY A 248 -3.24 -6.01 -4.13
C GLY A 248 -3.33 -5.88 -2.61
N ARG A 249 -2.93 -6.93 -1.88
CA ARG A 249 -2.81 -6.88 -0.41
C ARG A 249 -1.73 -5.91 0.07
N TYR A 250 -0.82 -5.45 -0.80
CA TYR A 250 0.26 -4.53 -0.47
C TYR A 250 0.07 -3.15 -1.12
N SER A 251 -0.55 -3.01 -2.30
CA SER A 251 -0.62 -1.74 -3.04
C SER A 251 -1.37 -0.62 -2.30
N HIS A 252 -2.57 -0.92 -1.79
CA HIS A 252 -3.49 0.03 -1.17
C HIS A 252 -3.72 -0.23 0.32
N ARG A 253 -2.94 -1.13 0.91
CA ARG A 253 -2.99 -1.41 2.34
C ARG A 253 -2.58 -0.17 3.15
N VAL A 254 -3.27 0.01 4.25
CA VAL A 254 -2.95 1.01 5.28
C VAL A 254 -2.27 0.30 6.46
N ALA A 255 -1.67 1.06 7.36
CA ALA A 255 -0.91 0.52 8.48
C ALA A 255 -1.69 -0.54 9.30
N ILE A 256 -2.98 -0.27 9.54
CA ILE A 256 -3.88 -1.19 10.25
C ILE A 256 -5.29 -1.11 9.66
N SER A 257 -5.90 -2.27 9.47
CA SER A 257 -7.30 -2.43 9.09
C SER A 257 -8.21 -2.42 10.31
N ASN A 258 -9.44 -1.92 10.18
CA ASN A 258 -10.40 -1.88 11.29
C ASN A 258 -10.65 -3.28 11.90
N HIS A 259 -10.72 -4.35 11.09
CA HIS A 259 -10.92 -5.70 11.59
C HIS A 259 -9.80 -6.22 12.51
N ARG A 260 -8.61 -5.59 12.49
CA ARG A 260 -7.52 -5.96 13.39
C ARG A 260 -7.66 -5.31 14.74
N ILE A 261 -8.34 -4.16 14.83
CA ILE A 261 -8.64 -3.44 16.06
C ILE A 261 -9.77 -4.21 16.74
N LEU A 262 -9.48 -4.81 17.88
CA LEU A 262 -10.41 -5.71 18.58
C LEU A 262 -11.15 -4.99 19.69
N LYS A 263 -10.46 -4.11 20.41
CA LYS A 263 -11.01 -3.38 21.57
C LYS A 263 -10.36 -2.01 21.68
N GLY A 264 -11.17 -1.02 22.06
CA GLY A 264 -10.73 0.30 22.48
C GLY A 264 -11.42 0.62 23.80
N THR A 265 -10.66 0.93 24.84
CA THR A 265 -11.16 1.42 26.13
C THR A 265 -10.90 2.91 26.24
N SER A 266 -11.28 3.53 27.37
CA SER A 266 -10.93 4.93 27.68
C SER A 266 -9.42 5.22 27.60
N THR A 267 -8.57 4.21 27.80
CA THR A 267 -7.12 4.37 27.95
C THR A 267 -6.28 3.55 26.95
N HIS A 268 -6.79 2.42 26.46
CA HIS A 268 -6.01 1.43 25.71
C HIS A 268 -6.68 0.99 24.41
N VAL A 269 -5.87 0.53 23.48
CA VAL A 269 -6.28 -0.09 22.22
C VAL A 269 -5.63 -1.45 22.10
N THR A 270 -6.45 -2.48 21.87
CA THR A 270 -6.01 -3.86 21.63
C THR A 270 -6.24 -4.22 20.17
N PHE A 271 -5.20 -4.74 19.50
CA PHE A 271 -5.31 -5.22 18.13
C PHE A 271 -4.57 -6.54 17.90
N SER A 272 -5.03 -7.30 16.92
CA SER A 272 -4.47 -8.62 16.59
C SER A 272 -3.36 -8.57 15.56
N TRP A 273 -2.39 -9.49 15.65
CA TRP A 273 -1.30 -9.71 14.70
C TRP A 273 -1.01 -11.21 14.56
N LEU A 274 -0.27 -11.62 13.52
CA LEU A 274 0.11 -13.01 13.28
C LEU A 274 1.57 -13.23 13.66
N ASN A 275 1.80 -14.12 14.63
CA ASN A 275 3.13 -14.50 15.07
C ASN A 275 3.75 -15.52 14.10
N ARG A 276 4.58 -15.04 13.19
CA ARG A 276 5.26 -15.88 12.20
C ARG A 276 6.23 -16.88 12.81
N LYS A 277 6.84 -16.56 13.96
CA LYS A 277 7.76 -17.46 14.67
C LYS A 277 7.01 -18.61 15.35
N ALA A 278 5.75 -18.38 15.72
CA ALA A 278 4.86 -19.39 16.31
C ALA A 278 3.84 -19.94 15.28
N GLY A 279 4.30 -20.25 14.05
CA GLY A 279 3.44 -20.90 13.05
C GLY A 279 2.26 -20.07 12.55
N TYR A 280 2.40 -18.74 12.50
CA TYR A 280 1.34 -17.80 12.11
C TYR A 280 0.14 -17.75 13.08
N ARG A 281 0.33 -18.11 14.36
CA ARG A 281 -0.70 -17.99 15.39
C ARG A 281 -1.20 -16.55 15.50
N LYS A 282 -2.52 -16.36 15.61
CA LYS A 282 -3.13 -15.06 15.87
C LYS A 282 -2.94 -14.68 17.34
N GLU A 283 -2.25 -13.58 17.57
CA GLU A 283 -1.97 -13.01 18.88
C GLU A 283 -2.49 -11.58 18.96
N THR A 284 -2.43 -10.98 20.15
CA THR A 284 -2.88 -9.60 20.38
C THR A 284 -1.79 -8.77 21.04
N ILE A 285 -1.85 -7.47 20.84
CA ILE A 285 -1.04 -6.49 21.55
C ILE A 285 -1.97 -5.37 22.03
N THR A 286 -1.71 -4.87 23.24
CA THR A 286 -2.46 -3.77 23.85
C THR A 286 -1.50 -2.62 24.11
N LEU A 287 -1.84 -1.44 23.60
CA LEU A 287 -1.06 -0.20 23.79
C LEU A 287 -1.96 0.86 24.42
N THR A 288 -1.36 1.90 25.00
CA THR A 288 -2.14 3.11 25.30
C THR A 288 -2.67 3.71 24.00
N GLY A 289 -3.82 4.39 24.04
CA GLY A 289 -4.39 4.99 22.83
C GLY A 289 -3.47 6.05 22.19
N VAL A 290 -2.74 6.79 23.01
CA VAL A 290 -1.74 7.77 22.56
C VAL A 290 -0.57 7.07 21.86
N GLU A 291 -0.01 6.01 22.44
CA GLU A 291 1.08 5.24 21.82
C GLU A 291 0.64 4.60 20.49
N PHE A 292 -0.59 4.07 20.44
CA PHE A 292 -1.17 3.53 19.22
C PHE A 292 -1.19 4.59 18.10
N LEU A 293 -1.64 5.81 18.41
CA LEU A 293 -1.64 6.90 17.43
C LEU A 293 -0.23 7.36 17.07
N GLU A 294 0.72 7.40 18.02
CA GLU A 294 2.13 7.71 17.75
C GLU A 294 2.74 6.73 16.74
N ARG A 295 2.50 5.42 16.94
CA ARG A 295 2.92 4.39 15.98
C ARG A 295 2.22 4.57 14.63
N TYR A 296 0.91 4.82 14.62
CA TYR A 296 0.15 5.04 13.39
C TYR A 296 0.69 6.24 12.57
N LEU A 297 1.03 7.34 13.25
CA LEU A 297 1.62 8.53 12.64
C LEU A 297 2.95 8.24 11.93
N GLU A 298 3.70 7.23 12.38
CA GLU A 298 4.94 6.83 11.71
C GLU A 298 4.71 6.34 10.28
N HIS A 299 3.49 5.93 9.95
CA HIS A 299 3.14 5.34 8.65
C HIS A 299 2.39 6.32 7.72
N ILE A 300 2.20 7.56 8.16
CA ILE A 300 1.80 8.66 7.28
C ILE A 300 3.02 9.05 6.45
N VAL A 301 2.93 8.81 5.14
CA VAL A 301 4.02 9.12 4.21
C VAL A 301 4.05 10.61 3.90
N PRO A 302 5.19 11.16 3.43
CA PRO A 302 5.28 12.55 3.01
C PRO A 302 4.19 12.93 1.99
N PRO A 303 3.73 14.20 1.97
CA PRO A 303 2.80 14.70 0.97
C PRO A 303 3.26 14.39 -0.45
N HIS A 304 2.31 14.02 -1.32
CA HIS A 304 2.54 13.75 -2.76
C HIS A 304 3.54 12.61 -3.05
N PHE A 305 3.92 11.81 -2.04
CA PHE A 305 4.89 10.74 -2.22
C PHE A 305 4.30 9.54 -2.98
N ARG A 306 4.88 9.19 -4.13
CA ARG A 306 4.48 8.03 -4.94
C ARG A 306 4.94 6.72 -4.30
N ARG A 307 3.99 6.02 -3.65
CA ARG A 307 4.22 4.72 -2.96
C ARG A 307 4.26 3.52 -3.90
N ILE A 308 3.61 3.61 -5.06
CA ILE A 308 3.64 2.57 -6.09
C ILE A 308 4.42 3.12 -7.28
N ARG A 309 5.37 2.35 -7.80
CA ARG A 309 6.20 2.71 -8.96
C ARG A 309 6.20 1.57 -9.97
N TYR A 310 6.10 1.95 -11.23
CA TYR A 310 6.20 1.04 -12.36
C TYR A 310 7.56 1.24 -13.01
N LEU A 311 8.33 0.16 -13.16
CA LEU A 311 9.76 0.20 -13.44
C LEU A 311 10.11 -0.64 -14.67
N GLY A 312 11.17 -0.25 -15.36
CA GLY A 312 11.69 -0.98 -16.50
C GLY A 312 10.71 -1.01 -17.67
N PHE A 313 10.53 -2.18 -18.31
CA PHE A 313 9.55 -2.31 -19.40
C PHE A 313 8.10 -2.12 -18.93
N LEU A 314 7.82 -2.31 -17.63
CA LEU A 314 6.49 -2.04 -17.05
C LEU A 314 6.24 -0.56 -16.73
N SER A 315 7.21 0.33 -16.97
CA SER A 315 7.02 1.77 -16.75
C SER A 315 5.88 2.34 -17.60
N ASN A 316 5.13 3.30 -17.06
CA ASN A 316 3.89 3.80 -17.69
C ASN A 316 4.04 4.24 -19.14
N ARG A 317 5.19 4.79 -19.53
CA ARG A 317 5.45 5.25 -20.90
C ARG A 317 5.57 4.09 -21.90
N ASN A 318 6.14 2.97 -21.46
CA ASN A 318 6.54 1.88 -22.35
C ASN A 318 5.69 0.62 -22.18
N LYS A 319 4.94 0.50 -21.07
CA LYS A 319 4.32 -0.76 -20.65
C LYS A 319 3.39 -1.36 -21.69
N ARG A 320 2.58 -0.55 -22.37
CA ARG A 320 1.56 -1.04 -23.29
C ARG A 320 2.22 -1.74 -24.47
N GLU A 321 3.07 -1.01 -25.19
CA GLU A 321 3.84 -1.53 -26.33
C GLU A 321 4.74 -2.71 -25.93
N ALA A 322 5.40 -2.62 -24.77
CA ALA A 322 6.26 -3.70 -24.29
C ALA A 322 5.48 -4.99 -23.99
N ILE A 323 4.33 -4.89 -23.31
CA ILE A 323 3.50 -6.06 -22.97
C ILE A 323 2.93 -6.70 -24.24
N GLU A 324 2.43 -5.90 -25.18
CA GLU A 324 1.89 -6.39 -26.46
C GLU A 324 2.96 -7.18 -27.23
N LYS A 325 4.16 -6.61 -27.42
CA LYS A 325 5.29 -7.29 -28.10
C LYS A 325 5.73 -8.58 -27.40
N ILE A 326 5.75 -8.60 -26.07
CA ILE A 326 6.13 -9.81 -25.34
C ILE A 326 5.06 -10.90 -25.53
N ARG A 327 3.77 -10.54 -25.51
CA ARG A 327 2.68 -11.52 -25.70
C ARG A 327 2.71 -12.16 -27.09
N GLU A 328 2.98 -11.39 -28.12
CA GLU A 328 3.17 -11.90 -29.49
C GLU A 328 4.29 -12.95 -29.53
N GLN A 329 5.44 -12.66 -28.91
CA GLN A 329 6.58 -13.58 -28.88
C GLN A 329 6.34 -14.83 -28.04
N LEU A 330 5.53 -14.73 -27.00
CA LEU A 330 5.15 -15.85 -26.15
C LEU A 330 3.95 -16.65 -26.71
N LEU A 331 3.47 -16.31 -27.92
CA LEU A 331 2.27 -16.90 -28.54
C LEU A 331 1.06 -16.87 -27.60
N ALA A 332 0.99 -15.82 -26.78
CA ALA A 332 0.01 -15.68 -25.73
C ALA A 332 -1.23 -14.97 -26.25
N ALA A 333 -2.30 -15.74 -26.49
CA ALA A 333 -3.61 -15.14 -26.76
C ALA A 333 -4.04 -14.29 -25.56
N HIS A 334 -4.20 -12.99 -25.77
CA HIS A 334 -4.73 -12.08 -24.75
C HIS A 334 -5.93 -11.34 -25.30
N VAL A 335 -7.09 -11.56 -24.67
CA VAL A 335 -8.28 -10.76 -24.94
C VAL A 335 -8.21 -9.52 -24.07
N THR A 336 -7.92 -8.38 -24.70
CA THR A 336 -8.02 -7.08 -24.04
C THR A 336 -9.45 -6.85 -23.61
N ARG A 337 -9.67 -6.67 -22.31
CA ARG A 337 -10.99 -6.34 -21.75
C ARG A 337 -11.03 -4.85 -21.44
N PRO A 338 -12.18 -4.17 -21.61
CA PRO A 338 -12.32 -2.81 -21.11
C PRO A 338 -12.05 -2.79 -19.59
N GLY A 339 -11.49 -1.67 -19.12
CA GLY A 339 -11.31 -1.44 -17.68
C GLY A 339 -12.66 -1.39 -16.98
N LEU A 340 -12.75 -1.98 -15.78
CA LEU A 340 -13.98 -1.96 -15.00
C LEU A 340 -14.17 -0.59 -14.33
N SER A 341 -15.38 -0.08 -14.38
CA SER A 341 -15.83 1.08 -13.62
C SER A 341 -15.93 0.75 -12.12
N ARG A 342 -16.06 1.81 -11.29
CA ARG A 342 -16.21 1.63 -9.83
C ARG A 342 -17.47 0.84 -9.47
N SER A 343 -18.57 1.06 -10.18
CA SER A 343 -19.85 0.38 -9.97
C SER A 343 -19.75 -1.10 -10.35
N GLU A 344 -19.08 -1.43 -11.45
CA GLU A 344 -18.85 -2.82 -11.86
C GLU A 344 -17.98 -3.57 -10.85
N VAL A 345 -16.88 -2.97 -10.37
CA VAL A 345 -16.07 -3.57 -9.31
C VAL A 345 -16.87 -3.76 -8.02
N LEU A 346 -17.73 -2.79 -7.67
CA LEU A 346 -18.61 -2.91 -6.51
C LEU A 346 -19.59 -4.09 -6.66
N ALA A 347 -20.23 -4.22 -7.81
CA ALA A 347 -21.14 -5.32 -8.11
C ALA A 347 -20.41 -6.67 -8.08
N LEU A 348 -19.25 -6.79 -8.77
CA LEU A 348 -18.47 -8.02 -8.86
C LEU A 348 -17.93 -8.51 -7.51
N ARG A 349 -17.52 -7.60 -6.62
CA ARG A 349 -16.88 -7.97 -5.35
C ARG A 349 -17.84 -8.06 -4.17
N PHE A 350 -18.92 -7.29 -4.18
CA PHE A 350 -19.84 -7.22 -3.06
C PHE A 350 -21.21 -7.85 -3.38
N GLY A 351 -21.54 -8.12 -4.65
CA GLY A 351 -22.80 -8.76 -5.06
C GLY A 351 -24.01 -8.09 -4.40
N LYS A 352 -24.84 -8.88 -3.69
CA LYS A 352 -25.99 -8.43 -2.89
C LYS A 352 -25.67 -7.44 -1.77
N ARG A 353 -24.39 -7.26 -1.41
CA ARG A 353 -23.92 -6.24 -0.45
C ARG A 353 -23.41 -4.97 -1.12
N SER A 354 -23.52 -4.88 -2.45
CA SER A 354 -23.20 -3.65 -3.18
C SER A 354 -24.09 -2.52 -2.69
N VAL A 355 -23.54 -1.30 -2.64
CA VAL A 355 -24.31 -0.08 -2.34
C VAL A 355 -25.27 0.32 -3.47
N LEU A 356 -25.34 -0.51 -4.53
CA LEU A 356 -26.19 -0.33 -5.69
C LEU A 356 -27.45 -1.23 -5.67
N GLN A 357 -27.56 -2.13 -4.69
CA GLN A 357 -28.70 -3.02 -4.53
C GLN A 357 -29.42 -2.77 -3.20
N CYS A 358 -30.74 -2.79 -3.24
CA CYS A 358 -31.58 -2.64 -2.07
C CYS A 358 -31.36 -3.82 -1.12
N ARG A 359 -31.19 -3.51 0.16
CA ARG A 359 -30.94 -4.55 1.19
C ARG A 359 -32.20 -5.32 1.56
N GLU A 360 -33.37 -4.76 1.26
CA GLU A 360 -34.66 -5.34 1.60
C GLU A 360 -35.13 -6.32 0.50
N CYS A 361 -35.09 -5.91 -0.78
CA CYS A 361 -35.62 -6.72 -1.88
C CYS A 361 -34.59 -7.14 -2.95
N GLY A 362 -33.36 -6.58 -2.92
CA GLY A 362 -32.35 -6.81 -3.95
C GLY A 362 -32.49 -5.98 -5.23
N GLY A 363 -33.55 -5.16 -5.32
CA GLY A 363 -33.81 -4.24 -6.42
C GLY A 363 -32.72 -3.18 -6.65
N GLU A 364 -32.74 -2.52 -7.80
CA GLU A 364 -31.77 -1.47 -8.13
C GLU A 364 -32.02 -0.20 -7.29
N LEU A 365 -30.92 0.44 -6.88
CA LEU A 365 -30.93 1.70 -6.16
C LEU A 365 -30.61 2.88 -7.07
N LEU A 366 -31.54 3.81 -7.21
CA LEU A 366 -31.41 5.03 -7.99
C LEU A 366 -31.01 6.20 -7.08
N LEU A 367 -30.14 7.08 -7.58
CA LEU A 367 -29.75 8.29 -6.86
C LEU A 367 -30.94 9.25 -6.80
N LEU A 368 -31.45 9.48 -5.59
CA LEU A 368 -32.52 10.45 -5.33
C LEU A 368 -31.93 11.85 -5.15
N GLU A 369 -30.95 11.97 -4.26
CA GLU A 369 -30.32 13.25 -3.92
C GLU A 369 -28.88 13.05 -3.47
N SER A 370 -28.04 14.05 -3.69
CA SER A 370 -26.69 14.13 -3.14
C SER A 370 -26.52 15.42 -2.36
N PHE A 371 -26.27 15.31 -1.06
CA PHE A 371 -26.00 16.46 -0.21
C PHE A 371 -24.48 16.68 -0.11
N PRO A 372 -23.99 17.87 -0.45
CA PRO A 372 -22.57 18.15 -0.51
C PRO A 372 -21.96 18.23 0.90
N LYS A 373 -20.63 18.21 0.96
CA LYS A 373 -19.90 18.63 2.16
C LYS A 373 -20.28 20.08 2.47
N GLU A 374 -20.92 20.30 3.61
CA GLU A 374 -21.08 21.64 4.18
C GLU A 374 -19.69 22.24 4.40
N ARG A 375 -19.36 23.26 3.61
CA ARG A 375 -18.21 24.11 3.87
C ARG A 375 -18.75 25.21 4.77
N ALA A 376 -18.28 25.27 6.01
CA ALA A 376 -18.41 26.52 6.74
C ALA A 376 -17.82 27.64 5.86
N PRO A 377 -18.51 28.79 5.72
CA PRO A 377 -17.88 29.95 5.11
C PRO A 377 -16.53 30.18 5.80
N PRO A 378 -15.49 30.61 5.08
CA PRO A 378 -14.22 30.94 5.72
C PRO A 378 -14.52 31.85 6.91
N GLU A 379 -14.03 31.51 8.10
CA GLU A 379 -14.10 32.41 9.24
C GLU A 379 -13.46 33.72 8.77
N ASN A 380 -14.27 34.78 8.66
CA ASN A 380 -13.77 36.12 8.46
C ASN A 380 -12.91 36.44 9.68
N ARG A 381 -11.60 36.18 9.58
CA ARG A 381 -10.61 36.80 10.45
C ARG A 381 -10.51 38.26 10.02
N CYS A 382 -11.53 39.03 10.37
CA CYS A 382 -11.54 40.48 10.37
C CYS A 382 -11.89 40.91 11.79
N ALA A 383 -10.84 41.07 12.59
CA ALA A 383 -10.64 42.03 13.68
C ALA A 383 -9.35 41.63 14.42
#